data_AF-L0PDX8-F1
#
_entry.id   AF-L0PDX8-F1
#
_cell.length_a   1.000
_cell.length_b   1.000
_cell.length_c   1.000
_cell.angle_alpha   90.00
_cell.angle_beta   90.00
_cell.angle_gamma   90.00
#
_symmetry.space_group_name_H-M   'P 1'
#
loop_
_entity.id
_entity.type
_entity.pdbx_description
1 polymer ?
#
loop_
_entity_poly.entity_id
_entity_poly.type
_entity_poly.pdbx_seq_one_letter_code
_entity_poly.pdbx_strand_id
1 'polypeptide(L)'
;MQCIWFILEDGKSFLRQKKYNIALKRFETILKIFNIWSDDQFDFHSYSPKKGTIRAYIECLKWEDQLFSHPYYQETAQLAIKIYILLHDQPDLKNNFDDINSIVFKNGELKSIKNIKSENCNLNTKKDKKKNENEEESNIDDDPNGNKLLQTENPLQEAIRFLSPLQSLNLSNIHIYIMEFEIYFRQGKYLQALECILNAQKIDLYHPELHLQIIYFKKNIKNNPKYQEIKEIVEEKNEIFKSDITEYNLNEKFYKHTKELSPYHVLSYIKGLILIGELSHLKAAIIQLLSFNNIAVFKETLDVITEDELKNMFKKQVLIKFPLATGFN
;
A
#
# COMPACT_ATOMS: atom_id res chain seq x y z
N MET A 1 25.36 0.08 -3.65
CA MET A 1 25.09 0.96 -2.49
C MET A 1 23.64 0.80 -2.06
N GLN A 2 23.37 0.46 -0.80
CA GLN A 2 22.03 0.18 -0.26
C GLN A 2 21.31 1.48 0.15
N CYS A 3 21.02 2.35 -0.82
CA CYS A 3 20.42 3.67 -0.57
C CYS A 3 18.87 3.60 -0.52
N ILE A 4 18.31 3.20 0.63
CA ILE A 4 16.87 2.88 0.75
C ILE A 4 15.96 4.09 0.50
N TRP A 5 16.28 5.26 1.05
CA TRP A 5 15.43 6.45 0.92
C TRP A 5 15.20 6.82 -0.56
N PHE A 6 16.25 6.72 -1.38
CA PHE A 6 16.19 7.04 -2.81
C PHE A 6 15.34 6.01 -3.55
N ILE A 7 15.56 4.71 -3.27
CA ILE A 7 14.82 3.62 -3.92
C ILE A 7 13.33 3.72 -3.59
N LEU A 8 12.99 4.06 -2.35
CA LEU A 8 11.62 4.23 -1.88
C LEU A 8 10.92 5.40 -2.58
N GLU A 9 11.57 6.57 -2.63
CA GLU A 9 11.01 7.75 -3.31
C GLU A 9 10.88 7.56 -4.83
N ASP A 10 11.84 6.86 -5.46
CA ASP A 10 11.75 6.46 -6.87
C ASP A 10 10.55 5.54 -7.10
N GLY A 11 10.36 4.53 -6.24
CA GLY A 11 9.20 3.63 -6.27
C GLY A 11 7.86 4.38 -6.11
N LYS A 12 7.78 5.33 -5.16
CA LYS A 12 6.61 6.21 -4.99
C LYS A 12 6.33 7.06 -6.24
N SER A 13 7.37 7.55 -6.90
CA SER A 13 7.24 8.31 -8.14
C SER A 13 6.62 7.47 -9.26
N PHE A 14 7.10 6.25 -9.45
CA PHE A 14 6.53 5.33 -10.45
C PHE A 14 5.09 4.91 -10.12
N LEU A 15 4.77 4.73 -8.84
CA LEU A 15 3.40 4.47 -8.40
C LEU A 15 2.45 5.61 -8.79
N ARG A 16 2.86 6.87 -8.58
CA ARG A 16 2.06 8.05 -9.01
C ARG A 16 1.86 8.11 -10.53
N GLN A 17 2.82 7.60 -11.30
CA GLN A 17 2.75 7.50 -12.76
C GLN A 17 1.98 6.26 -13.24
N LYS A 18 1.43 5.44 -12.32
CA LYS A 18 0.78 4.15 -12.61
C LYS A 18 1.70 3.12 -13.31
N LYS A 19 3.01 3.28 -13.18
CA LYS A 19 4.02 2.33 -13.69
C LYS A 19 4.30 1.27 -12.62
N TYR A 20 3.35 0.35 -12.45
CA TYR A 20 3.36 -0.62 -11.34
C TYR A 20 4.53 -1.61 -11.38
N ASN A 21 4.97 -2.02 -12.57
CA ASN A 21 6.11 -2.93 -12.76
C ASN A 21 7.42 -2.40 -12.13
N ILE A 22 7.81 -1.17 -12.46
CA ILE A 22 9.04 -0.55 -11.98
C ILE A 22 8.89 -0.23 -10.49
N ALA A 23 7.70 0.22 -10.06
CA ALA A 23 7.43 0.45 -8.64
C ALA A 23 7.61 -0.83 -7.82
N LEU A 24 7.01 -1.95 -8.24
CA LEU A 24 7.17 -3.26 -7.58
C LEU A 24 8.63 -3.69 -7.55
N LYS A 25 9.37 -3.49 -8.65
CA LYS A 25 10.80 -3.79 -8.68
C LYS A 25 11.61 -2.99 -7.66
N ARG A 26 11.29 -1.70 -7.48
CA ARG A 26 11.94 -0.86 -6.45
C ARG A 26 11.62 -1.37 -5.06
N PHE A 27 10.37 -1.71 -4.78
CA PHE A 27 9.96 -2.26 -3.49
C PHE A 27 10.57 -3.64 -3.22
N GLU A 28 10.69 -4.49 -4.24
CA GLU A 28 11.37 -5.78 -4.15
C GLU A 28 12.86 -5.62 -3.85
N THR A 29 13.50 -4.58 -4.41
CA THR A 29 14.90 -4.26 -4.10
C THR A 29 15.06 -3.93 -2.61
N ILE A 30 14.12 -3.20 -2.01
CA ILE A 30 14.14 -2.89 -0.58
C ILE A 30 13.96 -4.17 0.23
N LEU A 31 12.99 -5.03 -0.11
CA LEU A 31 12.80 -6.32 0.56
C LEU A 31 14.09 -7.15 0.54
N LYS A 32 14.77 -7.24 -0.61
CA LYS A 32 16.06 -7.93 -0.75
C LYS A 32 17.14 -7.33 0.14
N ILE A 33 17.24 -6.00 0.25
CA ILE A 33 18.20 -5.34 1.15
C ILE A 33 17.95 -5.75 2.61
N PHE A 34 16.70 -5.74 3.05
CA PHE A 34 16.35 -6.13 4.43
C PHE A 34 16.61 -7.63 4.69
N ASN A 35 16.36 -8.50 3.71
CA ASN A 35 16.70 -9.92 3.83
C ASN A 35 18.22 -10.14 3.93
N ILE A 36 19.02 -9.46 3.11
CA ILE A 36 20.48 -9.52 3.20
C ILE A 36 20.95 -9.09 4.59
N TRP A 37 20.42 -7.98 5.12
CA TRP A 37 20.74 -7.54 6.49
C TRP A 37 20.34 -8.56 7.55
N SER A 38 19.20 -9.23 7.37
CA SER A 38 18.75 -10.30 8.27
C SER A 38 19.62 -11.57 8.17
N ASP A 39 20.28 -11.82 7.04
CA ASP A 39 21.15 -12.98 6.84
C ASP A 39 22.58 -12.68 7.33
N ASP A 40 23.02 -11.42 7.25
CA ASP A 40 24.35 -10.97 7.68
C ASP A 40 24.64 -11.24 9.18
N GLN A 41 23.63 -11.44 10.05
CA GLN A 41 23.86 -11.87 11.45
C GLN A 41 24.67 -13.15 11.56
N PHE A 42 24.50 -14.06 10.59
CA PHE A 42 24.85 -15.45 10.79
C PHE A 42 26.35 -15.62 11.11
N ASP A 43 27.19 -14.79 10.48
CA ASP A 43 28.63 -14.75 10.72
C ASP A 43 28.97 -14.26 12.15
N PHE A 44 28.15 -13.36 12.71
CA PHE A 44 28.35 -12.78 14.03
C PHE A 44 28.06 -13.75 15.18
N HIS A 45 27.28 -14.80 14.95
CA HIS A 45 27.03 -15.86 15.93
C HIS A 45 28.33 -16.56 16.36
N SER A 46 29.24 -16.81 15.41
CA SER A 46 30.53 -17.44 15.70
C SER A 46 31.66 -16.44 15.93
N TYR A 47 31.61 -15.29 15.25
CA TYR A 47 32.65 -14.26 15.33
C TYR A 47 32.67 -13.55 16.69
N SER A 48 31.50 -13.12 17.18
CA SER A 48 31.43 -12.25 18.36
C SER A 48 31.92 -12.91 19.66
N PRO A 49 31.61 -14.20 19.93
CA PRO A 49 32.20 -14.92 21.06
C PRO A 49 33.72 -15.05 20.93
N LYS A 50 34.24 -15.36 19.74
CA LYS A 50 35.69 -15.49 19.48
C LYS A 50 36.44 -14.16 19.69
N LYS A 51 35.81 -13.04 19.34
CA LYS A 51 36.39 -11.70 19.47
C LYS A 51 36.15 -11.05 20.84
N GLY A 52 35.31 -11.66 21.69
CA GLY A 52 34.97 -11.14 23.01
C GLY A 52 34.00 -9.95 22.99
N THR A 53 33.30 -9.70 21.88
CA THR A 53 32.40 -8.55 21.68
C THR A 53 30.93 -8.89 21.98
N ILE A 54 30.69 -9.56 23.11
CA ILE A 54 29.37 -10.14 23.45
C ILE A 54 28.28 -9.06 23.64
N ARG A 55 28.63 -7.89 24.21
CA ARG A 55 27.66 -6.79 24.38
C ARG A 55 27.12 -6.28 23.04
N ALA A 56 28.01 -6.01 22.09
CA ALA A 56 27.65 -5.59 20.74
C ALA A 56 26.86 -6.67 19.99
N TYR A 57 27.16 -7.95 20.22
CA TYR A 57 26.39 -9.05 19.65
C TYR A 57 24.96 -9.11 20.17
N ILE A 58 24.75 -8.95 21.48
CA ILE A 58 23.39 -8.90 22.05
C ILE A 58 22.62 -7.67 21.51
N GLU A 59 23.29 -6.53 21.34
CA GLU A 59 22.70 -5.34 20.72
C GLU A 59 22.33 -5.60 19.25
N CYS A 60 23.18 -6.30 18.51
CA CYS A 60 22.91 -6.74 17.12
C CYS A 60 21.65 -7.60 17.04
N LEU A 61 21.55 -8.65 17.86
CA LEU A 61 20.37 -9.52 17.88
C LEU A 61 19.07 -8.74 18.19
N LYS A 62 19.12 -7.83 19.17
CA LYS A 62 17.96 -6.99 19.50
C LYS A 62 17.57 -6.06 18.35
N TRP A 63 18.54 -5.56 17.59
CA TRP A 63 18.29 -4.75 16.41
C TRP A 63 17.67 -5.57 15.28
N GLU A 64 18.14 -6.81 15.08
CA GLU A 64 17.62 -7.73 14.06
C GLU A 64 16.19 -8.19 14.35
N ASP A 65 15.88 -8.50 15.61
CA ASP A 65 14.52 -8.78 16.07
C ASP A 65 13.52 -7.66 15.73
N GLN A 66 14.01 -6.43 15.52
CA GLN A 66 13.22 -5.26 15.16
C GLN A 66 13.53 -4.74 13.76
N LEU A 67 14.30 -5.44 12.94
CA LEU A 67 14.79 -4.96 11.65
C LEU A 67 13.65 -4.49 10.73
N PHE A 68 12.64 -5.34 10.56
CA PHE A 68 11.48 -5.06 9.72
C PHE A 68 10.50 -4.04 10.33
N SER A 69 10.69 -3.62 11.58
CA SER A 69 9.94 -2.51 12.17
C SER A 69 10.35 -1.15 11.60
N HIS A 70 11.46 -1.09 10.84
CA HIS A 70 11.98 0.15 10.30
C HIS A 70 10.94 0.89 9.42
N PRO A 71 10.73 2.21 9.58
CA PRO A 71 9.69 2.97 8.87
C PRO A 71 9.73 2.82 7.34
N TYR A 72 10.93 2.80 6.75
CA TYR A 72 11.08 2.58 5.30
C TYR A 72 10.56 1.22 4.85
N TYR A 73 10.74 0.15 5.63
CA TYR A 73 10.20 -1.15 5.28
C TYR A 73 8.68 -1.17 5.42
N GLN A 74 8.15 -0.63 6.52
CA GLN A 74 6.70 -0.53 6.73
C GLN A 74 6.00 0.21 5.58
N GLU A 75 6.56 1.35 5.17
CA GLU A 75 6.01 2.12 4.05
C GLU A 75 6.14 1.36 2.72
N THR A 76 7.28 0.72 2.48
CA THR A 76 7.50 -0.13 1.29
C THR A 76 6.48 -1.25 1.21
N ALA A 77 6.33 -2.02 2.30
CA ALA A 77 5.37 -3.11 2.39
C ALA A 77 3.95 -2.60 2.16
N GLN A 78 3.59 -1.45 2.74
CA GLN A 78 2.28 -0.84 2.53
C GLN A 78 1.99 -0.50 1.07
N LEU A 79 2.97 0.09 0.37
CA LEU A 79 2.82 0.45 -1.02
C LEU A 79 2.80 -0.79 -1.93
N ALA A 80 3.66 -1.77 -1.68
CA ALA A 80 3.70 -3.03 -2.42
C ALA A 80 2.39 -3.82 -2.28
N ILE A 81 1.90 -3.99 -1.05
CA ILE A 81 0.64 -4.68 -0.76
C ILE A 81 -0.54 -4.01 -1.48
N LYS A 82 -0.61 -2.68 -1.45
CA LYS A 82 -1.64 -1.92 -2.17
C LYS A 82 -1.62 -2.20 -3.68
N ILE A 83 -0.44 -2.30 -4.29
CA ILE A 83 -0.31 -2.65 -5.72
C ILE A 83 -0.77 -4.10 -5.97
N TYR A 84 -0.37 -5.06 -5.14
CA TYR A 84 -0.78 -6.46 -5.32
C TYR A 84 -2.28 -6.68 -5.13
N ILE A 85 -2.91 -5.97 -4.18
CA ILE A 85 -4.37 -5.94 -4.01
C ILE A 85 -5.03 -5.40 -5.28
N LEU A 86 -4.52 -4.28 -5.81
CA LEU A 86 -5.02 -3.67 -7.04
C LEU A 86 -4.87 -4.62 -8.26
N LEU A 87 -3.77 -5.36 -8.36
CA LEU A 87 -3.57 -6.38 -9.41
C LEU A 87 -4.51 -7.59 -9.28
N HIS A 88 -4.88 -7.95 -8.05
CA HIS A 88 -5.86 -8.99 -7.80
C HIS A 88 -7.27 -8.52 -8.21
N ASP A 89 -7.64 -7.29 -7.85
CA ASP A 89 -8.98 -6.76 -8.12
C ASP A 89 -9.18 -6.38 -9.60
N GLN A 90 -8.11 -5.96 -10.28
CA GLN A 90 -8.12 -5.55 -11.68
C GLN A 90 -7.08 -6.34 -12.50
N PRO A 91 -7.40 -7.58 -12.91
CA PRO A 91 -6.46 -8.42 -13.66
C PRO A 91 -6.08 -7.82 -15.04
N ASP A 92 -6.93 -6.95 -15.61
CA ASP A 92 -6.68 -6.28 -16.89
C ASP A 92 -5.45 -5.37 -16.89
N LEU A 93 -5.02 -4.91 -15.70
CA LEU A 93 -3.80 -4.11 -15.55
C LEU A 93 -2.52 -4.89 -15.92
N LYS A 94 -2.59 -6.23 -15.92
CA LYS A 94 -1.49 -7.07 -16.41
C LYS A 94 -1.27 -6.92 -17.92
N ASN A 95 -2.33 -6.60 -18.68
CA ASN A 95 -2.34 -6.56 -20.14
C ASN A 95 -2.17 -5.14 -20.72
N ASN A 96 -2.54 -4.09 -19.97
CA ASN A 96 -2.38 -2.69 -20.38
C ASN A 96 -0.91 -2.22 -20.52
N PHE A 97 0.04 -3.15 -20.42
CA PHE A 97 1.47 -2.90 -20.50
C PHE A 97 1.98 -2.58 -21.91
N ASP A 98 1.30 -3.10 -22.94
CA ASP A 98 1.70 -2.89 -24.32
C ASP A 98 1.39 -1.45 -24.80
N ASP A 99 0.30 -0.85 -24.31
CA ASP A 99 -0.11 0.50 -24.71
C ASP A 99 0.74 1.60 -24.06
N ILE A 100 1.12 1.46 -22.79
CA ILE A 100 1.93 2.47 -22.07
C ILE A 100 3.36 2.51 -22.63
N ASN A 101 3.94 1.36 -23.00
CA ASN A 101 5.23 1.33 -23.67
C ASN A 101 5.16 1.98 -25.06
N SER A 102 4.07 1.80 -25.81
CA SER A 102 3.92 2.44 -27.13
C SER A 102 3.88 3.98 -27.07
N ILE A 103 3.32 4.55 -25.99
CA ILE A 103 3.21 5.99 -25.78
C ILE A 103 4.54 6.59 -25.30
N VAL A 104 5.25 5.90 -24.40
CA VAL A 104 6.57 6.34 -23.89
C VAL A 104 7.67 6.22 -24.96
N PHE A 105 7.59 5.23 -25.86
CA PHE A 105 8.56 5.09 -26.96
C PHE A 105 8.27 5.98 -28.18
N LYS A 106 7.04 6.49 -28.36
CA LYS A 106 6.70 7.45 -29.44
C LYS A 106 6.99 8.90 -29.06
N ASN A 107 6.86 9.28 -27.79
CA ASN A 107 7.03 10.65 -27.35
C ASN A 107 8.44 10.89 -26.78
N GLY A 108 9.41 10.90 -27.71
CA GLY A 108 10.58 11.78 -27.66
C GLY A 108 11.62 11.56 -26.56
N GLU A 109 12.48 10.54 -26.69
CA GLU A 109 13.83 10.59 -26.07
C GLU A 109 14.85 9.58 -26.68
N LEU A 110 14.67 9.17 -27.94
CA LEU A 110 15.58 8.25 -28.62
C LEU A 110 16.78 8.91 -29.33
N LYS A 111 16.90 10.25 -29.31
CA LYS A 111 18.05 10.97 -29.89
C LYS A 111 19.06 11.49 -28.87
N SER A 112 18.66 11.72 -27.61
CA SER A 112 19.55 12.15 -26.54
C SER A 112 20.25 10.98 -25.84
N ILE A 113 19.58 9.84 -25.67
CA ILE A 113 20.17 8.67 -25.00
C ILE A 113 21.17 7.92 -25.90
N LYS A 114 20.97 7.93 -27.23
CA LYS A 114 21.96 7.36 -28.17
C LYS A 114 23.26 8.18 -28.19
N ASN A 115 23.17 9.50 -28.07
CA ASN A 115 24.35 10.37 -28.06
C ASN A 115 25.13 10.25 -26.73
N ILE A 116 24.44 10.11 -25.58
CA ILE A 116 25.09 9.88 -24.27
C ILE A 116 25.72 8.47 -24.17
N LYS A 117 25.13 7.46 -24.82
CA LYS A 117 25.72 6.11 -24.90
C LYS A 117 26.91 6.06 -25.87
N SER A 118 26.90 6.81 -26.97
CA SER A 118 28.06 6.85 -27.89
C SER A 118 29.22 7.70 -27.39
N GLU A 119 28.98 8.72 -26.55
CA GLU A 119 30.07 9.50 -25.93
C GLU A 119 30.73 8.73 -24.76
N ASN A 120 29.98 7.96 -23.98
CA ASN A 120 30.55 7.13 -22.90
C ASN A 120 31.22 5.83 -23.39
N CYS A 121 30.88 5.32 -24.58
CA CYS A 121 31.57 4.16 -25.16
C CYS A 121 32.94 4.49 -25.78
N ASN A 122 33.22 5.75 -26.12
CA ASN A 122 34.48 6.15 -26.76
C ASN A 122 35.55 6.67 -25.79
N LEU A 123 35.22 6.96 -24.53
CA LEU A 123 36.19 7.39 -23.51
C LEU A 123 36.86 6.22 -22.77
N ASN A 124 36.28 5.01 -22.80
CA ASN A 124 36.80 3.84 -22.09
C ASN A 124 37.66 2.88 -22.95
N THR A 125 37.94 3.19 -24.22
CA THR A 125 38.72 2.30 -25.10
C THR A 125 40.21 2.63 -25.22
N LYS A 126 40.72 3.66 -24.51
CA LYS A 126 42.16 3.97 -24.50
C LYS A 126 42.65 4.49 -23.14
N LYS A 127 42.67 3.62 -22.13
CA LYS A 127 43.78 3.49 -21.15
C LYS A 127 43.49 2.35 -20.18
N ASP A 128 44.55 1.60 -19.91
CA ASP A 128 44.73 0.63 -18.84
C ASP A 128 44.28 -0.82 -19.06
N LYS A 129 45.00 -1.45 -20.01
CA LYS A 129 45.49 -2.83 -19.83
C LYS A 129 46.43 -2.87 -18.62
N LYS A 130 45.94 -3.35 -17.46
CA LYS A 130 46.70 -4.20 -16.51
C LYS A 130 45.84 -4.60 -15.29
N LYS A 131 45.54 -5.90 -15.23
CA LYS A 131 45.34 -6.77 -14.04
C LYS A 131 44.35 -6.29 -12.95
N ASN A 132 43.22 -6.97 -12.85
CA ASN A 132 42.96 -7.94 -11.77
C ASN A 132 41.75 -8.81 -12.15
N GLU A 133 41.99 -10.12 -12.23
CA GLU A 133 40.97 -11.17 -12.29
C GLU A 133 40.29 -11.21 -10.92
N ASN A 134 39.08 -10.68 -10.84
CA ASN A 134 38.02 -10.96 -9.87
C ASN A 134 36.81 -10.15 -10.34
N GLU A 135 36.31 -10.50 -11.51
CA GLU A 135 34.98 -10.06 -11.94
C GLU A 135 33.99 -10.83 -11.06
N GLU A 136 33.44 -10.12 -10.07
CA GLU A 136 32.10 -10.43 -9.56
C GLU A 136 31.21 -10.63 -10.78
N GLU A 137 30.72 -11.85 -10.99
CA GLU A 137 29.69 -12.13 -11.99
C GLU A 137 28.59 -11.10 -11.79
N SER A 138 28.50 -10.13 -12.70
CA SER A 138 27.42 -9.16 -12.70
C SER A 138 26.15 -9.98 -12.88
N ASN A 139 25.45 -10.28 -11.77
CA ASN A 139 24.14 -10.91 -11.79
C ASN A 139 23.28 -10.14 -12.77
N ILE A 140 23.12 -10.69 -13.98
CA ILE A 140 22.32 -10.08 -15.03
C ILE A 140 20.89 -10.08 -14.48
N ASP A 141 20.32 -8.89 -14.33
CA ASP A 141 18.97 -8.75 -13.85
C ASP A 141 18.00 -9.38 -14.87
N ASP A 142 17.48 -10.56 -14.52
CA ASP A 142 16.58 -11.35 -15.36
C ASP A 142 15.24 -10.66 -15.65
N ASP A 143 14.94 -9.53 -15.00
CA ASP A 143 13.77 -8.72 -15.26
C ASP A 143 14.07 -7.20 -15.11
N PRO A 144 14.75 -6.59 -16.10
CA PRO A 144 15.14 -5.18 -16.08
C PRO A 144 13.95 -4.22 -15.89
N ASN A 145 12.75 -4.63 -16.32
CA ASN A 145 11.55 -3.80 -16.29
C ASN A 145 10.54 -4.19 -15.19
N GLY A 146 10.72 -5.31 -14.48
CA GLY A 146 9.76 -5.76 -13.46
C GLY A 146 8.48 -6.36 -14.05
N ASN A 147 8.52 -6.83 -15.31
CA ASN A 147 7.34 -7.32 -16.02
C ASN A 147 6.87 -8.68 -15.47
N LYS A 148 7.79 -9.54 -15.01
CA LYS A 148 7.47 -10.83 -14.39
C LYS A 148 6.75 -10.61 -13.05
N LEU A 149 7.19 -9.62 -12.27
CA LEU A 149 6.56 -9.25 -11.00
C LEU A 149 5.10 -8.85 -11.19
N LEU A 150 4.81 -8.09 -12.25
CA LEU A 150 3.45 -7.66 -12.58
C LEU A 150 2.56 -8.81 -13.07
N GLN A 151 3.13 -9.72 -13.87
CA GLN A 151 2.42 -10.87 -14.45
C GLN A 151 2.25 -12.05 -13.48
N THR A 152 2.62 -11.89 -12.21
CA THR A 152 2.43 -12.88 -11.15
C THR A 152 1.06 -13.53 -11.18
N GLU A 153 1.03 -14.86 -11.12
CA GLU A 153 -0.21 -15.67 -11.08
C GLU A 153 -0.99 -15.45 -9.78
N ASN A 154 -0.28 -15.35 -8.64
CA ASN A 154 -0.87 -15.23 -7.30
C ASN A 154 -0.46 -13.91 -6.57
N PRO A 155 -1.03 -12.74 -6.93
CA PRO A 155 -0.67 -11.45 -6.32
C PRO A 155 -0.84 -11.40 -4.80
N LEU A 156 -1.88 -12.06 -4.26
CA LEU A 156 -2.12 -12.08 -2.82
C LEU A 156 -1.05 -12.84 -2.04
N GLN A 157 -0.41 -13.85 -2.65
CA GLN A 157 0.67 -14.58 -2.02
C GLN A 157 1.93 -13.72 -1.90
N GLU A 158 2.22 -12.94 -2.95
CA GLU A 158 3.30 -11.95 -2.92
C GLU A 158 3.02 -10.85 -1.89
N ALA A 159 1.77 -10.39 -1.75
CA ALA A 159 1.39 -9.45 -0.70
C ALA A 159 1.67 -10.01 0.71
N ILE A 160 1.41 -11.31 0.93
CA ILE A 160 1.76 -11.98 2.20
C ILE A 160 3.27 -12.04 2.41
N ARG A 161 4.09 -12.19 1.36
CA ARG A 161 5.55 -12.17 1.50
C ARG A 161 6.04 -10.84 2.09
N PHE A 162 5.49 -9.71 1.64
CA PHE A 162 5.81 -8.40 2.20
C PHE A 162 5.25 -8.18 3.61
N LEU A 163 4.15 -8.86 3.94
CA LEU A 163 3.49 -8.72 5.23
C LEU A 163 4.10 -9.61 6.31
N SER A 164 4.58 -10.81 5.96
CA SER A 164 5.06 -11.84 6.89
C SER A 164 6.08 -11.32 7.91
N PRO A 165 7.12 -10.54 7.52
CA PRO A 165 8.08 -10.00 8.49
C PRO A 165 7.48 -8.95 9.44
N LEU A 166 6.31 -8.38 9.12
CA LEU A 166 5.59 -7.46 9.98
C LEU A 166 4.65 -8.18 10.95
N GLN A 167 4.14 -9.36 10.60
CA GLN A 167 3.22 -10.13 11.47
C GLN A 167 3.94 -10.74 12.67
N SER A 168 5.21 -11.11 12.49
CA SER A 168 6.06 -11.61 13.58
C SER A 168 6.38 -10.53 14.62
N LEU A 169 6.19 -9.26 14.26
CA LEU A 169 6.44 -8.14 15.14
C LEU A 169 5.15 -7.73 15.84
N ASN A 170 5.19 -7.59 17.17
CA ASN A 170 4.10 -7.00 17.97
C ASN A 170 4.04 -5.48 17.75
N LEU A 171 3.77 -5.06 16.52
CA LEU A 171 3.67 -3.66 16.14
C LEU A 171 2.30 -3.12 16.54
N SER A 172 2.29 -2.06 17.35
CA SER A 172 1.09 -1.27 17.63
C SER A 172 0.71 -0.36 16.46
N ASN A 173 0.78 -0.86 15.22
CA ASN A 173 0.51 -0.10 14.01
C ASN A 173 -0.79 -0.61 13.36
N ILE A 174 -1.83 0.22 13.41
CA ILE A 174 -3.15 -0.09 12.87
C ILE A 174 -3.14 -0.39 11.36
N HIS A 175 -2.24 0.24 10.60
CA HIS A 175 -2.19 0.05 9.15
C HIS A 175 -1.82 -1.37 8.75
N ILE A 176 -1.09 -2.12 9.60
CA ILE A 176 -0.76 -3.52 9.34
C ILE A 176 -2.02 -4.36 9.37
N TYR A 177 -2.83 -4.25 10.43
CA TYR A 177 -4.10 -4.96 10.54
C TYR A 177 -5.09 -4.58 9.43
N ILE A 178 -5.09 -3.32 9.00
CA ILE A 178 -5.88 -2.86 7.86
C ILE A 178 -5.45 -3.59 6.58
N MET A 179 -4.15 -3.71 6.32
CA MET A 179 -3.66 -4.44 5.14
C MET A 179 -3.90 -5.95 5.23
N GLU A 180 -3.70 -6.54 6.41
CA GLU A 180 -3.99 -7.95 6.68
C GLU A 180 -5.45 -8.28 6.39
N PHE A 181 -6.36 -7.42 6.84
CA PHE A 181 -7.78 -7.55 6.55
C PHE A 181 -8.03 -7.60 5.04
N GLU A 182 -7.49 -6.65 4.26
CA GLU A 182 -7.72 -6.59 2.81
C GLU A 182 -7.23 -7.87 2.09
N ILE A 183 -6.11 -8.42 2.52
CA ILE A 183 -5.54 -9.67 1.97
C ILE A 183 -6.40 -10.87 2.37
N TYR A 184 -6.64 -11.07 3.67
CA TYR A 184 -7.35 -12.25 4.16
C TYR A 184 -8.81 -12.28 3.72
N PHE A 185 -9.47 -11.12 3.64
CA PHE A 185 -10.81 -11.03 3.13
C PHE A 185 -10.90 -11.50 1.67
N ARG A 186 -9.97 -11.08 0.81
CA ARG A 186 -9.89 -11.53 -0.60
C ARG A 186 -9.52 -13.00 -0.74
N GLN A 187 -8.70 -13.53 0.17
CA GLN A 187 -8.41 -14.98 0.23
C GLN A 187 -9.60 -15.83 0.72
N GLY A 188 -10.69 -15.22 1.18
CA GLY A 188 -11.83 -15.93 1.77
C GLY A 188 -11.57 -16.46 3.18
N LYS A 189 -10.55 -15.93 3.87
CA LYS A 189 -10.16 -16.25 5.25
C LYS A 189 -10.86 -15.30 6.24
N TYR A 190 -12.17 -15.46 6.39
CA TYR A 190 -13.01 -14.50 7.11
C TYR A 190 -12.76 -14.42 8.61
N LEU A 191 -12.37 -15.52 9.26
CA LEU A 191 -12.06 -15.52 10.69
C LEU A 191 -10.79 -14.73 10.99
N GLN A 192 -9.74 -14.91 10.17
CA GLN A 192 -8.53 -14.09 10.27
C GLN A 192 -8.82 -12.62 9.98
N ALA A 193 -9.66 -12.33 8.99
CA ALA A 193 -10.08 -10.96 8.70
C ALA A 193 -10.82 -10.33 9.90
N LEU A 194 -11.70 -11.07 10.57
CA LEU A 194 -12.38 -10.61 11.79
C LEU A 194 -11.38 -10.36 12.93
N GLU A 195 -10.41 -11.24 13.12
CA GLU A 195 -9.35 -11.07 14.12
C GLU A 195 -8.55 -9.78 13.87
N CYS A 196 -8.24 -9.47 12.62
CA CYS A 196 -7.58 -8.22 12.23
C CYS A 196 -8.42 -7.00 12.64
N ILE A 197 -9.73 -7.01 12.37
CA ILE A 197 -10.64 -5.93 12.78
C ILE A 197 -10.63 -5.78 14.31
N LEU A 198 -10.73 -6.88 15.06
CA LEU A 198 -10.75 -6.85 16.53
C LEU A 198 -9.45 -6.30 17.11
N ASN A 199 -8.30 -6.69 16.55
CA ASN A 199 -7.01 -6.19 16.98
C ASN A 199 -6.82 -4.71 16.61
N ALA A 200 -7.27 -4.29 15.43
CA ALA A 200 -7.28 -2.88 15.03
C ALA A 200 -8.18 -2.03 15.95
N GLN A 201 -9.36 -2.52 16.33
CA GLN A 201 -10.28 -1.84 17.26
C GLN A 201 -9.68 -1.63 18.66
N LYS A 202 -8.80 -2.53 19.12
CA LYS A 202 -8.08 -2.37 20.39
C LYS A 202 -7.08 -1.21 20.34
N ILE A 203 -6.57 -0.87 19.15
CA ILE A 203 -5.62 0.22 18.94
C ILE A 203 -6.35 1.55 18.78
N ASP A 204 -7.26 1.64 17.81
CA ASP A 204 -8.06 2.83 17.55
C ASP A 204 -9.45 2.45 17.01
N LEU A 205 -10.47 2.66 17.83
CA LEU A 205 -11.86 2.35 17.51
C LEU A 205 -12.43 3.24 16.39
N TYR A 206 -11.96 4.49 16.27
CA TYR A 206 -12.53 5.48 15.36
C TYR A 206 -11.68 5.71 14.11
N HIS A 207 -10.72 4.83 13.84
CA HIS A 207 -9.86 4.98 12.67
C HIS A 207 -10.66 4.98 11.35
N PRO A 208 -10.45 5.96 10.45
CA PRO A 208 -11.25 6.12 9.23
C PRO A 208 -11.26 4.90 8.30
N GLU A 209 -10.10 4.28 8.06
CA GLU A 209 -10.00 3.11 7.16
C GLU A 209 -10.59 1.86 7.81
N LEU A 210 -10.46 1.71 9.13
CA LEU A 210 -11.00 0.57 9.87
C LEU A 210 -12.53 0.57 9.81
N HIS A 211 -13.15 1.74 9.98
CA HIS A 211 -14.60 1.89 9.87
C HIS A 211 -15.12 1.42 8.50
N LEU A 212 -14.41 1.76 7.41
CA LEU A 212 -14.77 1.28 6.08
C LEU A 212 -14.67 -0.24 5.96
N GLN A 213 -13.64 -0.85 6.54
CA GLN A 213 -13.47 -2.29 6.54
C GLN A 213 -14.57 -3.00 7.32
N ILE A 214 -15.01 -2.44 8.45
CA ILE A 214 -16.14 -2.96 9.22
C ILE A 214 -17.42 -2.97 8.38
N ILE A 215 -17.74 -1.86 7.71
CA ILE A 215 -18.92 -1.77 6.83
C ILE A 215 -18.78 -2.76 5.67
N TYR A 216 -17.61 -2.79 5.01
CA TYR A 216 -17.34 -3.67 3.89
C TYR A 216 -17.47 -5.15 4.28
N PHE A 217 -16.90 -5.54 5.41
CA PHE A 217 -17.02 -6.90 5.96
C PHE A 217 -18.49 -7.25 6.20
N LYS A 218 -19.23 -6.41 6.93
CA LYS A 218 -20.63 -6.68 7.29
C LYS A 218 -21.54 -6.79 6.06
N LYS A 219 -21.33 -5.95 5.04
CA LYS A 219 -22.10 -5.98 3.80
C LYS A 219 -21.82 -7.25 2.99
N ASN A 220 -20.55 -7.60 2.82
CA ASN A 220 -20.14 -8.66 1.89
C ASN A 220 -20.15 -10.05 2.50
N ILE A 221 -20.02 -10.19 3.82
CA ILE A 221 -20.01 -11.50 4.47
C ILE A 221 -21.33 -12.22 4.27
N LYS A 222 -22.47 -11.50 4.31
CA LYS A 222 -23.82 -12.06 4.11
C LYS A 222 -24.01 -12.76 2.76
N ASN A 223 -23.26 -12.35 1.75
CA ASN A 223 -23.36 -12.89 0.39
C ASN A 223 -22.56 -14.19 0.21
N ASN A 224 -21.78 -14.61 1.23
CA ASN A 224 -20.91 -15.76 1.10
C ASN A 224 -21.56 -17.05 1.62
N PRO A 225 -21.50 -18.18 0.89
CA PRO A 225 -22.03 -19.46 1.36
C PRO A 225 -21.39 -19.94 2.67
N LYS A 226 -20.10 -19.60 2.91
CA LYS A 226 -19.39 -19.96 4.15
C LYS A 226 -19.84 -19.13 5.36
N TYR A 227 -20.62 -18.07 5.16
CA TYR A 227 -21.08 -17.21 6.25
C TYR A 227 -21.93 -17.96 7.26
N GLN A 228 -22.78 -18.88 6.81
CA GLN A 228 -23.69 -19.59 7.71
C GLN A 228 -22.94 -20.42 8.78
N GLU A 229 -21.73 -20.88 8.46
CA GLU A 229 -20.87 -21.63 9.38
C GLU A 229 -20.17 -20.73 10.41
N ILE A 230 -19.85 -19.50 10.03
CA ILE A 230 -19.08 -18.55 10.86
C ILE A 230 -19.95 -17.48 11.53
N LYS A 231 -21.24 -17.40 11.18
CA LYS A 231 -22.16 -16.35 11.63
C LYS A 231 -22.22 -16.24 13.14
N GLU A 232 -22.42 -17.36 13.84
CA GLU A 232 -22.52 -17.39 15.30
C GLU A 232 -21.24 -16.86 15.96
N ILE A 233 -20.07 -17.29 15.46
CA ILE A 233 -18.76 -16.86 15.95
C ILE A 233 -18.56 -15.35 15.72
N VAL A 234 -18.94 -14.85 14.54
CA VAL A 234 -18.81 -13.44 14.18
C VAL A 234 -19.69 -12.56 15.08
N GLU A 235 -20.94 -12.97 15.31
CA GLU A 235 -21.90 -12.25 16.16
C GLU A 235 -21.55 -12.31 17.66
N GLU A 236 -20.97 -13.43 18.12
CA GLU A 236 -20.50 -13.60 19.50
C GLU A 236 -19.27 -12.73 19.79
N LYS A 237 -18.29 -12.70 18.87
CA LYS A 237 -17.02 -12.00 19.07
C LYS A 237 -17.13 -10.48 19.00
N ASN A 238 -18.12 -9.95 18.27
CA ASN A 238 -18.33 -8.51 18.17
C ASN A 238 -19.79 -8.15 17.96
N GLU A 239 -20.37 -7.41 18.90
CA GLU A 239 -21.78 -7.02 18.87
C GLU A 239 -22.14 -6.17 17.64
N ILE A 240 -21.16 -5.46 17.07
CA ILE A 240 -21.32 -4.63 15.86
C ILE A 240 -21.83 -5.47 14.68
N PHE A 241 -21.52 -6.77 14.63
CA PHE A 241 -21.94 -7.64 13.54
C PHE A 241 -23.33 -8.27 13.74
N LYS A 242 -23.98 -8.11 14.90
CA LYS A 242 -25.37 -8.56 15.12
C LYS A 242 -26.30 -8.05 14.01
N SER A 243 -27.26 -8.89 13.63
CA SER A 243 -28.23 -8.62 12.56
C SER A 243 -29.07 -7.36 12.77
N ASP A 244 -29.32 -7.00 14.04
CA ASP A 244 -30.20 -5.90 14.43
C ASP A 244 -29.60 -4.53 14.11
N ILE A 245 -28.27 -4.47 13.97
CA ILE A 245 -27.55 -3.25 13.68
C ILE A 245 -27.35 -3.18 12.16
N THR A 246 -27.95 -2.19 11.50
CA THR A 246 -27.74 -1.96 10.06
C THR A 246 -26.39 -1.27 9.80
N GLU A 247 -25.82 -1.51 8.63
CA GLU A 247 -24.61 -0.87 8.12
C GLU A 247 -24.76 0.67 8.12
N TYR A 248 -25.96 1.15 7.76
CA TYR A 248 -26.31 2.57 7.81
C TYR A 248 -26.28 3.14 9.24
N ASN A 249 -26.92 2.45 10.20
CA ASN A 249 -26.92 2.90 11.59
C ASN A 249 -25.50 2.94 12.19
N LEU A 250 -24.61 2.02 11.78
CA LEU A 250 -23.19 2.07 12.16
C LEU A 250 -22.50 3.30 11.58
N ASN A 251 -22.72 3.57 10.30
CA ASN A 251 -22.11 4.72 9.62
C ASN A 251 -22.57 6.05 10.24
N GLU A 252 -23.86 6.17 10.58
CA GLU A 252 -24.42 7.32 11.29
C GLU A 252 -23.85 7.49 12.70
N LYS A 253 -23.74 6.40 13.47
CA LYS A 253 -23.12 6.45 14.81
C LYS A 253 -21.67 6.93 14.72
N PHE A 254 -20.90 6.38 13.78
CA PHE A 254 -19.53 6.80 13.54
C PHE A 254 -19.45 8.29 13.22
N TYR A 255 -20.25 8.76 12.26
CA TYR A 255 -20.23 10.16 11.83
C TYR A 255 -20.61 11.14 12.95
N LYS A 256 -21.60 10.81 13.79
CA LYS A 256 -21.98 11.64 14.94
C LYS A 256 -20.82 11.90 15.88
N HIS A 257 -19.95 10.91 16.10
CA HIS A 257 -18.77 11.05 16.93
C HIS A 257 -17.59 11.70 16.21
N THR A 258 -17.44 11.50 14.89
CA THR A 258 -16.21 11.82 14.16
C THR A 258 -16.28 13.02 13.21
N LYS A 259 -17.46 13.59 12.97
CA LYS A 259 -17.72 14.68 11.99
C LYS A 259 -16.82 15.92 12.11
N GLU A 260 -16.28 16.19 13.29
CA GLU A 260 -15.47 17.38 13.60
C GLU A 260 -13.99 17.04 13.84
N LEU A 261 -13.62 15.76 13.94
CA LEU A 261 -12.24 15.37 14.27
C LEU A 261 -11.29 15.52 13.10
N SER A 262 -11.64 14.97 11.93
CA SER A 262 -10.73 15.04 10.77
C SER A 262 -11.46 14.84 9.43
N PRO A 263 -10.94 15.44 8.36
CA PRO A 263 -11.51 15.30 7.02
C PRO A 263 -11.49 13.85 6.52
N TYR A 264 -10.55 13.03 6.98
CA TYR A 264 -10.49 11.60 6.63
C TYR A 264 -11.67 10.82 7.22
N HIS A 265 -12.15 11.17 8.41
CA HIS A 265 -13.33 10.53 9.00
C HIS A 265 -14.59 10.85 8.20
N VAL A 266 -14.75 12.10 7.78
CA VAL A 266 -15.86 12.52 6.91
C VAL A 266 -15.78 11.84 5.55
N LEU A 267 -14.59 11.73 4.96
CA LEU A 267 -14.36 10.96 3.74
C LEU A 267 -14.74 9.47 3.91
N SER A 268 -14.38 8.85 5.03
CA SER A 268 -14.76 7.47 5.32
C SER A 268 -16.27 7.31 5.49
N TYR A 269 -16.96 8.27 6.12
CA TYR A 269 -18.41 8.27 6.17
C TYR A 269 -19.04 8.35 4.77
N ILE A 270 -18.53 9.24 3.90
CA ILE A 270 -18.95 9.39 2.50
C ILE A 270 -18.74 8.07 1.72
N LYS A 271 -17.54 7.49 1.80
CA LYS A 271 -17.20 6.20 1.19
C LYS A 271 -18.14 5.09 1.70
N GLY A 272 -18.47 5.10 3.00
CA GLY A 272 -19.43 4.17 3.62
C GLY A 272 -20.86 4.32 3.07
N LEU A 273 -21.36 5.54 2.91
CA LEU A 273 -22.69 5.80 2.34
C LEU A 273 -22.81 5.26 0.90
N ILE A 274 -21.79 5.54 0.08
CA ILE A 274 -21.71 5.05 -1.30
C ILE A 274 -21.65 3.52 -1.34
N LEU A 275 -20.84 2.94 -0.45
CA LEU A 275 -20.71 1.49 -0.34
C LEU A 275 -22.01 0.83 0.09
N ILE A 276 -22.81 1.45 0.95
CA ILE A 276 -24.13 0.95 1.36
C ILE A 276 -25.14 1.10 0.23
N GLY A 277 -25.10 2.21 -0.50
CA GLY A 277 -26.05 2.60 -1.55
C GLY A 277 -27.09 3.63 -1.09
N GLU A 278 -26.90 4.24 0.08
CA GLU A 278 -27.79 5.27 0.62
C GLU A 278 -27.19 6.67 0.45
N LEU A 279 -27.83 7.50 -0.39
CA LEU A 279 -27.28 8.79 -0.84
C LEU A 279 -27.89 10.00 -0.13
N SER A 280 -28.89 9.80 0.72
CA SER A 280 -29.71 10.83 1.39
C SER A 280 -28.88 11.89 2.13
N HIS A 281 -27.81 11.47 2.81
CA HIS A 281 -26.96 12.35 3.63
C HIS A 281 -25.64 12.75 2.94
N LEU A 282 -25.42 12.30 1.70
CA LEU A 282 -24.18 12.53 0.97
C LEU A 282 -23.90 14.03 0.78
N LYS A 283 -24.92 14.81 0.39
CA LYS A 283 -24.79 16.25 0.18
C LYS A 283 -24.38 16.99 1.47
N ALA A 284 -24.97 16.64 2.60
CA ALA A 284 -24.64 17.24 3.90
C ALA A 284 -23.20 16.90 4.32
N ALA A 285 -22.78 15.66 4.11
CA ALA A 285 -21.42 15.21 4.38
C ALA A 285 -20.37 15.95 3.54
N ILE A 286 -20.66 16.17 2.25
CA ILE A 286 -19.79 16.92 1.35
C ILE A 286 -19.64 18.38 1.82
N ILE A 287 -20.73 19.02 2.25
CA ILE A 287 -20.67 20.38 2.81
C ILE A 287 -19.82 20.41 4.08
N GLN A 288 -19.98 19.43 4.96
CA GLN A 288 -19.14 19.30 6.15
C GLN A 288 -17.66 19.11 5.79
N LEU A 289 -17.35 18.30 4.78
CA LEU A 289 -15.99 18.08 4.31
C LEU A 289 -15.34 19.39 3.82
N LEU A 290 -16.11 20.22 3.12
CA LEU A 290 -15.67 21.53 2.63
C LEU A 290 -15.38 22.54 3.74
N SER A 291 -15.78 22.28 4.99
CA SER A 291 -15.34 23.10 6.13
C SER A 291 -13.84 22.94 6.41
N PHE A 292 -13.25 21.78 6.10
CA PHE A 292 -11.82 21.51 6.30
C PHE A 292 -10.95 22.10 5.18
N ASN A 293 -9.63 22.15 5.40
CA ASN A 293 -8.64 22.65 4.45
C ASN A 293 -7.63 21.55 4.07
N ASN A 294 -8.09 20.47 3.43
CA ASN A 294 -7.20 19.39 2.97
C ASN A 294 -7.46 19.03 1.50
N ILE A 295 -6.53 19.45 0.64
CA ILE A 295 -6.60 19.28 -0.81
C ILE A 295 -6.49 17.80 -1.22
N ALA A 296 -5.70 16.99 -0.51
CA ALA A 296 -5.53 15.58 -0.82
C ALA A 296 -6.86 14.82 -0.63
N VAL A 297 -7.53 15.08 0.49
CA VAL A 297 -8.86 14.51 0.77
C VAL A 297 -9.88 14.96 -0.26
N PHE A 298 -9.83 16.21 -0.72
CA PHE A 298 -10.73 16.70 -1.76
C PHE A 298 -10.54 15.97 -3.10
N LYS A 299 -9.29 15.67 -3.46
CA LYS A 299 -9.01 14.89 -4.65
C LYS A 299 -9.57 13.48 -4.53
N GLU A 300 -9.34 12.82 -3.40
CA GLU A 300 -9.91 11.49 -3.14
C GLU A 300 -11.44 11.49 -3.16
N THR A 301 -12.11 12.50 -2.60
CA THR A 301 -13.58 12.58 -2.70
C THR A 301 -14.07 12.74 -4.12
N LEU A 302 -13.34 13.46 -4.98
CA LEU A 302 -13.73 13.65 -6.37
C LEU A 302 -13.68 12.34 -7.16
N ASP A 303 -12.71 11.48 -6.84
CA ASP A 303 -12.57 10.14 -7.42
C ASP A 303 -13.68 9.19 -6.94
N VAL A 304 -14.20 9.42 -5.73
CA VAL A 304 -15.23 8.58 -5.09
C VAL A 304 -16.66 8.96 -5.49
N ILE A 305 -16.95 10.25 -5.72
CA ILE A 305 -18.30 10.70 -6.10
C ILE A 305 -18.61 10.28 -7.54
N THR A 306 -19.63 9.43 -7.70
CA THR A 306 -20.11 8.91 -8.98
C THR A 306 -21.20 9.78 -9.61
N GLU A 307 -21.99 10.51 -8.81
CA GLU A 307 -23.05 11.39 -9.32
C GLU A 307 -22.49 12.67 -9.95
N ASP A 308 -22.74 12.86 -11.25
CA ASP A 308 -22.23 14.00 -12.01
C ASP A 308 -22.69 15.35 -11.46
N GLU A 309 -23.93 15.45 -10.97
CA GLU A 309 -24.47 16.68 -10.39
C GLU A 309 -23.72 17.08 -9.10
N LEU A 310 -23.54 16.13 -8.18
CA LEU A 310 -22.79 16.37 -6.94
C LEU A 310 -21.32 16.61 -7.22
N LYS A 311 -20.73 15.91 -8.20
CA LYS A 311 -19.36 16.10 -8.63
C LYS A 311 -19.13 17.51 -9.17
N ASN A 312 -20.03 18.01 -10.01
CA ASN A 312 -19.98 19.36 -10.55
C ASN A 312 -20.19 20.43 -9.48
N MET A 313 -21.14 20.20 -8.55
CA MET A 313 -21.35 21.09 -7.40
C MET A 313 -20.08 21.17 -6.53
N PHE A 314 -19.49 20.02 -6.22
CA PHE A 314 -18.27 19.93 -5.41
C PHE A 314 -17.09 20.61 -6.10
N LYS A 315 -16.87 20.36 -7.39
CA LYS A 315 -15.83 21.05 -8.19
C LYS A 315 -15.97 22.57 -8.12
N LYS A 316 -17.18 23.10 -8.33
CA LYS A 316 -17.44 24.55 -8.24
C LYS A 316 -17.10 25.10 -6.85
N GLN A 317 -17.53 24.41 -5.79
CA GLN A 317 -17.25 24.84 -4.42
C GLN A 317 -15.76 24.78 -4.05
N VAL A 318 -15.04 23.75 -4.52
CA VAL A 318 -13.59 23.63 -4.35
C VAL A 318 -12.86 24.74 -5.11
N LEU A 319 -13.25 25.05 -6.34
CA LEU A 319 -12.64 26.14 -7.13
C LEU A 319 -12.90 27.53 -6.53
N ILE A 320 -14.07 27.76 -5.92
CA ILE A 320 -14.35 28.99 -5.17
C ILE A 320 -13.39 29.13 -3.98
N LYS A 321 -13.12 28.01 -3.28
CA LYS A 321 -12.24 28.00 -2.10
C LYS A 321 -10.76 28.03 -2.47
N PHE A 322 -10.37 27.39 -3.57
CA PHE A 322 -8.99 27.26 -4.07
C PHE A 322 -8.91 27.62 -5.56
N PRO A 323 -8.89 28.93 -5.90
CA PRO A 323 -8.95 29.39 -7.30
C PRO A 323 -7.72 29.01 -8.13
N LEU A 324 -6.59 28.69 -7.49
CA LEU A 324 -5.34 28.32 -8.16
C LEU A 324 -5.16 26.80 -8.32
N ALA A 325 -6.10 25.98 -7.85
CA ALA A 325 -5.96 24.52 -7.88
C ALA A 325 -6.26 23.96 -9.29
N THR A 326 -5.22 23.57 -10.02
CA THR A 326 -5.32 23.04 -11.39
C THR A 326 -5.75 21.57 -11.47
N GLY A 327 -5.84 20.86 -10.33
CA GLY A 327 -6.16 19.44 -10.26
C GLY A 327 -7.64 19.08 -10.19
N PHE A 328 -8.55 20.07 -10.22
CA PHE A 328 -10.00 19.88 -10.06
C PHE A 328 -10.83 20.28 -11.29
N ASN A 329 -10.18 20.71 -12.37
CA ASN A 329 -10.84 21.09 -13.62
C ASN A 329 -11.48 19.88 -14.31
#